data_AF-N8WTC0-F1
#
_entry.id   AF-N8WTC0-F1
#
_cell.length_a   1.000
_cell.length_b   1.000
_cell.length_c   1.000
_cell.angle_alpha   90.00
_cell.angle_beta   90.00
_cell.angle_gamma   90.00
#
_symmetry.space_group_name_H-M   'P 1'
#
loop_
_entity.id
_entity.type
_entity.pdbx_description
1 polymer ?
#
loop_
_entity_poly.entity_id
_entity_poly.type
_entity_poly.pdbx_seq_one_letter_code
_entity_poly.pdbx_strand_id
1 'polypeptide(L)'
;MVMQQFAVATARPLPVIILADVSGSMTQDNNIGALNAALKDFLSTLSQESRLNAEIQVSIITFGGSKAEVHVPLTPAWQINQTDDLVASGGTPMGGAFELALEMIENKEIIPSRAYKPTIVLISDGIPTDNWESSFNKLKNSDRAQKASRMAMAIGAGADKNMLKAFMNDLEATEVFEAHNAKEIHRFFRVVSMSVSSRSQSNTPNQLPTVDFSKLPDDELDLSDF
;
A
#
# COMPACT_ATOMS: atom_id res chain seq x y z
N MET A 1 -33.83 -22.71 -27.93
CA MET A 1 -32.86 -23.21 -26.95
C MET A 1 -32.02 -22.01 -26.53
N VAL A 2 -32.30 -21.41 -25.37
CA VAL A 2 -31.59 -20.21 -24.90
C VAL A 2 -30.36 -20.68 -24.16
N MET A 3 -29.16 -20.34 -24.66
CA MET A 3 -27.91 -20.55 -23.93
C MET A 3 -27.97 -19.71 -22.65
N GLN A 4 -28.06 -20.38 -21.51
CA GLN A 4 -27.75 -19.76 -20.23
C GLN A 4 -26.26 -19.45 -20.23
N GLN A 5 -25.94 -18.16 -20.40
CA GLN A 5 -24.59 -17.66 -20.24
C GLN A 5 -24.25 -17.80 -18.76
N PHE A 6 -23.50 -18.84 -18.40
CA PHE A 6 -22.91 -18.95 -17.08
C PHE A 6 -21.93 -17.78 -16.93
N ALA A 7 -22.37 -16.71 -16.26
CA ALA A 7 -21.47 -15.66 -15.83
C ALA A 7 -20.45 -16.32 -14.89
N VAL A 8 -19.21 -16.45 -15.35
CA VAL A 8 -18.09 -16.88 -14.51
C VAL A 8 -18.05 -15.90 -13.34
N ALA A 9 -18.24 -16.40 -12.12
CA ALA A 9 -18.16 -15.57 -10.92
C ALA A 9 -16.73 -15.03 -10.81
N THR A 10 -16.53 -13.77 -11.17
CA THR A 10 -15.23 -13.09 -11.05
C THR A 10 -14.86 -13.00 -9.58
N ALA A 11 -13.63 -13.37 -9.23
CA ALA A 11 -13.12 -13.28 -7.87
C ALA A 11 -13.33 -11.86 -7.29
N ARG A 12 -13.57 -11.77 -5.98
CA ARG A 12 -13.77 -10.49 -5.30
C ARG A 12 -12.40 -9.81 -5.15
N PRO A 13 -12.20 -8.60 -5.69
CA PRO A 13 -10.88 -7.99 -5.66
C PRO A 13 -10.53 -7.48 -4.26
N LEU A 14 -9.25 -7.63 -3.89
CA LEU A 14 -8.65 -7.06 -2.68
C LEU A 14 -7.64 -5.97 -3.10
N PRO A 15 -8.02 -4.68 -3.05
CA PRO A 15 -7.16 -3.60 -3.49
C PRO A 15 -6.09 -3.25 -2.45
N VAL A 16 -4.86 -3.05 -2.91
CA VAL A 16 -3.72 -2.57 -2.13
C VAL A 16 -3.12 -1.37 -2.85
N ILE A 17 -3.09 -0.22 -2.19
CA ILE A 17 -2.63 1.05 -2.76
C ILE A 17 -1.40 1.50 -1.99
N ILE A 18 -0.26 1.54 -2.68
CA ILE A 18 1.01 2.02 -2.12
C ILE A 18 1.15 3.50 -2.45
N LEU A 19 1.35 4.33 -1.43
CA LEU A 19 1.74 5.72 -1.54
C LEU A 19 3.24 5.79 -1.25
N ALA A 20 4.04 5.87 -2.30
CA ALA A 20 5.49 5.86 -2.26
C ALA A 20 6.06 7.29 -2.38
N ASP A 21 6.66 7.78 -1.30
CA ASP A 21 7.45 9.00 -1.34
C ASP A 21 8.68 8.80 -2.22
N VAL A 22 8.84 9.68 -3.21
CA VAL A 22 10.02 9.76 -4.09
C VAL A 22 10.59 11.18 -4.07
N SER A 23 10.42 11.89 -2.96
CA SER A 23 11.02 13.20 -2.73
C SER A 23 12.55 13.13 -2.62
N GLY A 24 13.21 14.28 -2.63
CA GLY A 24 14.67 14.37 -2.55
C GLY A 24 15.27 13.75 -1.28
N SER A 25 14.54 13.69 -0.16
CA SER A 25 15.03 13.08 1.09
C SER A 25 15.27 11.57 0.94
N MET A 26 14.58 10.90 0.01
CA MET A 26 14.74 9.48 -0.29
C MET A 26 16.08 9.12 -0.94
N THR A 27 16.88 10.12 -1.34
CA THR A 27 18.27 9.89 -1.81
C THR A 27 19.22 9.52 -0.68
N GLN A 28 18.90 9.89 0.56
CA GLN A 28 19.73 9.61 1.72
C GLN A 28 19.75 8.11 2.02
N ASP A 29 20.92 7.61 2.43
CA ASP A 29 21.14 6.21 2.84
C ASP A 29 20.63 5.15 1.86
N ASN A 30 20.54 5.52 0.57
CA ASN A 30 19.99 4.69 -0.49
C ASN A 30 18.54 4.22 -0.23
N ASN A 31 17.74 5.01 0.48
CA ASN A 31 16.34 4.69 0.81
C ASN A 31 15.50 4.42 -0.45
N ILE A 32 15.69 5.19 -1.53
CA ILE A 32 14.99 4.96 -2.80
C ILE A 32 15.37 3.62 -3.44
N GLY A 33 16.65 3.21 -3.35
CA GLY A 33 17.11 1.92 -3.85
C GLY A 33 16.53 0.76 -3.04
N ALA A 34 16.49 0.90 -1.72
CA ALA A 34 15.86 -0.06 -0.81
C ALA A 34 14.34 -0.17 -1.04
N LEU A 35 13.66 0.96 -1.27
CA LEU A 35 12.24 0.98 -1.62
C LEU A 35 11.97 0.26 -2.94
N ASN A 36 12.77 0.51 -3.98
CA ASN A 36 12.66 -0.20 -5.25
C ASN A 36 12.84 -1.72 -5.10
N ALA A 37 13.84 -2.16 -4.33
CA ALA A 37 14.07 -3.57 -4.08
C ALA A 37 12.90 -4.21 -3.30
N ALA A 38 12.45 -3.55 -2.23
CA ALA A 38 11.33 -4.04 -1.42
C ALA A 38 10.01 -4.10 -2.19
N LEU A 39 9.74 -3.14 -3.09
CA LEU A 39 8.57 -3.17 -3.96
C LEU A 39 8.60 -4.33 -4.96
N LYS A 40 9.77 -4.67 -5.52
CA LYS A 40 9.93 -5.84 -6.40
C LYS A 40 9.61 -7.13 -5.66
N ASP A 41 10.15 -7.30 -4.45
CA ASP A 41 9.88 -8.47 -3.61
C ASP A 41 8.40 -8.57 -3.20
N PHE A 42 7.82 -7.42 -2.83
CA PHE A 42 6.41 -7.29 -2.46
C PHE A 42 5.48 -7.71 -3.61
N LEU A 43 5.71 -7.18 -4.82
CA LEU A 43 4.93 -7.50 -6.01
C LEU A 43 5.06 -8.98 -6.38
N SER A 44 6.27 -9.55 -6.28
CA SER A 44 6.51 -10.98 -6.49
C SER A 44 5.71 -11.86 -5.51
N THR A 45 5.73 -11.51 -4.23
CA THR A 45 4.97 -12.22 -3.17
C THR A 45 3.47 -12.17 -3.46
N LEU A 46 2.91 -10.99 -3.71
CA LEU A 46 1.48 -10.84 -3.99
C LEU A 46 1.05 -11.47 -5.33
N SER A 47 1.95 -11.52 -6.32
CA SER A 47 1.71 -12.21 -7.59
C SER A 47 1.50 -13.72 -7.39
N GLN A 48 2.30 -14.33 -6.52
CA GLN A 48 2.15 -15.75 -6.16
C GLN A 48 0.85 -16.00 -5.38
N GLU A 49 0.58 -15.18 -4.36
CA GLU A 49 -0.65 -15.27 -3.56
C GLU A 49 -1.92 -15.08 -4.40
N SER A 50 -1.91 -14.09 -5.31
CA SER A 50 -3.07 -13.76 -6.13
C SER A 50 -3.47 -14.86 -7.10
N ARG A 51 -2.55 -15.79 -7.42
CA ARG A 51 -2.85 -16.97 -8.26
C ARG A 51 -3.56 -18.08 -7.50
N LEU A 52 -3.42 -18.10 -6.16
CA LEU A 52 -3.88 -19.21 -5.33
C LEU A 52 -5.25 -18.96 -4.70
N ASN A 53 -5.51 -17.75 -4.20
CA ASN A 53 -6.60 -17.53 -3.24
C ASN A 53 -7.61 -16.44 -3.65
N ALA A 54 -7.15 -15.18 -3.80
CA ALA A 54 -8.02 -14.05 -4.14
C ALA A 54 -7.40 -13.16 -5.23
N GLU A 55 -8.23 -12.35 -5.90
CA GLU A 55 -7.73 -11.37 -6.86
C GLU A 55 -7.17 -10.16 -6.12
N ILE A 56 -5.87 -10.21 -5.79
CA ILE A 56 -5.16 -9.09 -5.18
C ILE A 56 -4.79 -8.11 -6.28
N GLN A 57 -5.22 -6.86 -6.14
CA GLN A 57 -4.91 -5.79 -7.09
C GLN A 57 -4.02 -4.76 -6.42
N VAL A 58 -2.95 -4.35 -7.09
CA VAL A 58 -1.97 -3.39 -6.56
C VAL A 58 -1.96 -2.13 -7.41
N SER A 59 -1.95 -0.97 -6.76
CA SER A 59 -1.60 0.30 -7.38
C SER A 59 -0.41 0.92 -6.65
N ILE A 60 0.47 1.57 -7.39
CA ILE A 60 1.57 2.38 -6.84
C ILE A 60 1.34 3.82 -7.28
N ILE A 61 1.12 4.69 -6.30
CA ILE A 61 1.09 6.14 -6.46
C ILE A 61 2.39 6.68 -5.91
N THR A 62 3.14 7.40 -6.72
CA THR A 62 4.38 8.05 -6.31
C THR A 62 4.11 9.52 -6.07
N PHE A 63 4.83 10.13 -5.14
CA PHE A 63 4.77 11.57 -4.92
C PHE A 63 6.16 12.12 -4.63
N GLY A 64 6.58 13.06 -5.45
CA GLY A 64 7.91 13.64 -5.45
C GLY A 64 7.97 14.80 -6.44
N GLY A 65 9.07 15.54 -6.48
CA GLY A 65 9.24 16.62 -7.44
C GLY A 65 8.26 17.76 -7.16
N SER A 66 7.22 17.86 -8.01
CA SER A 66 6.17 18.87 -7.93
C SER A 66 4.75 18.31 -7.98
N LYS A 67 4.56 16.97 -8.04
CA LYS A 67 3.24 16.33 -8.16
C LYS A 67 3.24 14.89 -7.65
N ALA A 68 2.02 14.38 -7.39
CA ALA A 68 1.78 12.95 -7.23
C ALA A 68 1.28 12.35 -8.55
N GLU A 69 1.64 11.09 -8.83
CA GLU A 69 1.30 10.39 -10.06
C GLU A 69 0.99 8.91 -9.82
N VAL A 70 0.15 8.34 -10.67
CA VAL A 70 -0.07 6.89 -10.69
C VAL A 70 1.06 6.24 -11.47
N HIS A 71 2.03 5.67 -10.77
CA HIS A 71 3.15 4.93 -11.37
C HIS A 71 2.72 3.56 -11.89
N VAL A 72 1.90 2.86 -11.10
CA VAL A 72 1.26 1.61 -11.50
C VAL A 72 -0.25 1.75 -11.28
N PRO A 73 -1.08 1.68 -12.35
CA PRO A 73 -2.53 1.68 -12.19
C PRO A 73 -2.97 0.43 -11.44
N LEU A 74 -4.16 0.47 -10.82
CA LEU A 74 -4.69 -0.67 -10.09
C LEU A 74 -4.80 -1.90 -10.99
N THR A 75 -3.90 -2.87 -10.78
CA THR A 75 -3.69 -4.01 -11.66
C THR A 75 -3.62 -5.29 -10.82
N PRO A 76 -4.20 -6.43 -11.26
CA PRO A 76 -3.99 -7.71 -10.59
C PRO A 76 -2.50 -8.00 -10.41
N ALA A 77 -2.07 -8.35 -9.20
CA ALA A 77 -0.65 -8.48 -8.85
C ALA A 77 0.09 -9.45 -9.78
N TRP A 78 -0.58 -10.54 -10.19
CA TRP A 78 -0.03 -11.54 -11.09
C TRP A 78 0.23 -11.06 -12.52
N GLN A 79 -0.32 -9.90 -12.91
CA GLN A 79 -0.11 -9.26 -14.22
C GLN A 79 1.02 -8.21 -14.18
N ILE A 80 1.47 -7.81 -12.99
CA ILE A 80 2.54 -6.82 -12.82
C ILE A 80 3.89 -7.55 -12.94
N ASN A 81 4.41 -7.65 -14.16
CA ASN A 81 5.65 -8.39 -14.42
C ASN A 81 6.91 -7.56 -14.13
N GLN A 82 6.86 -6.25 -14.39
CA GLN A 82 7.96 -5.31 -14.20
C GLN A 82 7.41 -3.92 -13.90
N THR A 83 8.17 -3.13 -13.14
CA THR A 83 7.92 -1.71 -12.89
C THR A 83 9.23 -0.96 -13.10
N ASP A 84 9.15 0.23 -13.68
CA ASP A 84 10.32 1.11 -13.76
C ASP A 84 10.78 1.49 -12.35
N ASP A 85 12.10 1.60 -12.18
CA ASP A 85 12.69 2.02 -10.91
C ASP A 85 12.28 3.45 -10.58
N LEU A 86 11.86 3.65 -9.33
CA LEU A 86 11.52 4.95 -8.78
C LEU A 86 12.78 5.79 -8.64
N VAL A 87 12.65 7.08 -8.94
CA VAL A 87 13.73 8.06 -8.86
C VAL A 87 13.35 9.16 -7.88
N ALA A 88 14.19 9.36 -6.87
CA ALA A 88 14.02 10.40 -5.88
C ALA A 88 14.28 11.79 -6.47
N SER A 89 13.35 12.74 -6.27
CA SER A 89 13.48 14.10 -6.77
C SER A 89 12.59 15.09 -5.99
N GLY A 90 13.06 16.33 -5.85
CA GLY A 90 12.26 17.50 -5.41
C GLY A 90 11.49 17.36 -4.09
N GLY A 91 10.29 17.96 -4.04
CA GLY A 91 9.47 18.09 -2.83
C GLY A 91 8.59 16.87 -2.55
N THR A 92 7.72 17.00 -1.56
CA THR A 92 6.85 15.93 -1.03
C THR A 92 5.38 16.33 -1.19
N PRO A 93 4.79 16.23 -2.40
CA PRO A 93 3.41 16.63 -2.69
C PRO A 93 2.41 15.57 -2.22
N MET A 94 2.38 15.33 -0.91
CA MET A 94 1.61 14.26 -0.27
C MET A 94 0.11 14.47 -0.38
N GLY A 95 -0.35 15.72 -0.35
CA GLY A 95 -1.74 16.05 -0.55
C GLY A 95 -2.28 15.50 -1.86
N GLY A 96 -1.53 15.65 -2.95
CA GLY A 96 -1.85 15.06 -4.25
C GLY A 96 -1.93 13.52 -4.22
N ALA A 97 -1.08 12.85 -3.45
CA ALA A 97 -1.14 11.39 -3.30
C ALA A 97 -2.45 10.94 -2.63
N PHE A 98 -2.89 11.67 -1.60
CA PHE A 98 -4.18 11.40 -0.96
C PHE A 98 -5.37 11.66 -1.88
N GLU A 99 -5.30 12.66 -2.75
CA GLU A 99 -6.35 12.91 -3.75
C GLU A 99 -6.45 11.76 -4.75
N LEU A 100 -5.34 11.32 -5.33
CA LEU A 100 -5.32 10.17 -6.25
C LEU A 100 -5.83 8.88 -5.59
N ALA A 101 -5.43 8.62 -4.34
CA ALA A 101 -5.91 7.46 -3.61
C ALA A 101 -7.42 7.52 -3.34
N LEU A 102 -7.92 8.70 -2.94
CA LEU A 102 -9.34 8.93 -2.71
C LEU A 102 -10.15 8.73 -3.99
N GLU A 103 -9.73 9.34 -5.10
CA GLU A 103 -10.39 9.20 -6.40
C GLU A 103 -10.46 7.74 -6.85
N MET A 104 -9.35 7.00 -6.69
CA MET A 104 -9.30 5.58 -7.02
C MET A 104 -10.28 4.75 -6.17
N ILE A 105 -10.34 5.00 -4.86
CA ILE A 105 -11.19 4.23 -3.94
C ILE A 105 -12.67 4.53 -4.14
N GLU A 106 -13.05 5.78 -4.38
CA GLU A 106 -14.45 6.18 -4.53
C GLU A 106 -14.99 5.84 -5.92
N ASN A 107 -14.14 5.75 -6.95
CA ASN A 107 -14.55 5.36 -8.29
C ASN A 107 -14.95 3.88 -8.36
N LYS A 108 -16.24 3.61 -8.60
CA LYS A 108 -16.82 2.25 -8.68
C LYS A 108 -16.44 1.49 -9.95
N GLU A 109 -15.98 2.17 -10.98
CA GLU A 109 -15.48 1.54 -12.20
C GLU A 109 -14.04 1.03 -12.01
N ILE A 110 -13.27 1.66 -11.12
CA ILE A 110 -11.90 1.22 -10.79
C ILE A 110 -11.93 0.20 -9.66
N ILE A 111 -12.50 0.57 -8.50
CA ILE A 111 -12.71 -0.34 -7.39
C ILE A 111 -14.21 -0.61 -7.28
N PRO A 112 -14.72 -1.78 -7.69
CA PRO A 112 -16.16 -2.05 -7.64
C PRO A 112 -16.66 -2.09 -6.20
N SER A 113 -17.94 -1.78 -5.97
CA SER A 113 -18.54 -1.80 -4.62
C SER A 113 -18.48 -3.17 -3.94
N ARG A 114 -18.37 -4.23 -4.74
CA ARG A 114 -18.16 -5.59 -4.25
C ARG A 114 -16.74 -5.83 -3.77
N ALA A 115 -15.75 -4.96 -3.98
CA ALA A 115 -14.38 -5.20 -3.53
C ALA A 115 -14.29 -5.40 -2.01
N TYR A 116 -13.24 -6.07 -1.54
CA TYR A 116 -12.88 -6.03 -0.13
C TYR A 116 -12.41 -4.62 0.25
N LYS A 117 -12.38 -4.32 1.55
CA LYS A 117 -11.87 -3.04 2.05
C LYS A 117 -10.43 -2.83 1.56
N PRO A 118 -10.07 -1.70 0.95
CA PRO A 118 -8.70 -1.46 0.50
C PRO A 118 -7.69 -1.43 1.65
N THR A 119 -6.42 -1.71 1.35
CA THR A 119 -5.28 -1.36 2.19
C THR A 119 -4.55 -0.18 1.54
N ILE A 120 -4.29 0.87 2.31
CA ILE A 120 -3.47 2.01 1.88
C ILE A 120 -2.19 2.00 2.72
N VAL A 121 -1.04 2.00 2.06
CA VAL A 121 0.27 1.92 2.69
C VAL A 121 1.05 3.20 2.36
N LEU A 122 1.41 3.98 3.36
CA LEU A 122 2.19 5.21 3.19
C LEU A 122 3.65 4.98 3.60
N ILE A 123 4.59 5.32 2.72
CA ILE A 123 6.03 5.29 2.98
C ILE A 123 6.55 6.70 2.75
N SER A 124 7.02 7.39 3.79
CA SER A 124 7.50 8.79 3.70
C SER A 124 8.29 9.20 4.94
N ASP A 125 9.07 10.28 4.85
CA ASP A 125 9.57 11.02 6.02
C ASP A 125 8.47 11.84 6.71
N GLY A 126 7.31 11.96 6.08
CA GLY A 126 6.13 12.60 6.64
C GLY A 126 6.15 14.12 6.64
N ILE A 127 7.01 14.76 5.83
CA ILE A 127 7.14 16.22 5.76
C ILE A 127 6.52 16.73 4.45
N PRO A 128 5.19 16.92 4.37
CA PRO A 128 4.52 17.38 3.16
C PRO A 128 4.92 18.81 2.78
N THR A 129 4.95 19.08 1.48
CA THR A 129 5.29 20.39 0.89
C THR A 129 4.08 21.12 0.27
N ASP A 130 2.91 20.49 0.32
CA ASP A 130 1.63 21.00 -0.18
C ASP A 130 0.57 21.07 0.94
N ASN A 131 -0.63 21.56 0.61
CA ASN A 131 -1.77 21.65 1.53
C ASN A 131 -2.47 20.28 1.67
N TRP A 132 -1.77 19.34 2.31
CA TRP A 132 -2.19 17.95 2.44
C TRP A 132 -3.37 17.75 3.39
N GLU A 133 -3.59 18.63 4.36
CA GLU A 133 -4.63 18.45 5.38
C GLU A 133 -6.02 18.41 4.76
N SER A 134 -6.25 19.19 3.70
CA SER A 134 -7.55 19.22 3.01
C SER A 134 -7.87 17.87 2.37
N SER A 135 -6.96 17.32 1.56
CA SER A 135 -7.15 16.04 0.91
C SER A 135 -7.16 14.88 1.90
N PHE A 136 -6.33 14.95 2.94
CA PHE A 136 -6.34 13.97 4.02
C PHE A 136 -7.67 13.95 4.79
N ASN A 137 -8.24 15.12 5.08
CA ASN A 137 -9.57 15.20 5.70
C ASN A 137 -10.67 14.63 4.79
N LYS A 138 -10.59 14.82 3.47
CA LYS A 138 -11.51 14.16 2.53
C LYS A 138 -11.33 12.63 2.58
N LEU A 139 -10.10 12.13 2.56
CA LEU A 139 -9.79 10.70 2.65
C LEU A 139 -10.42 10.07 3.91
N LYS A 140 -10.25 10.70 5.08
CA LYS A 140 -10.78 10.24 6.37
C LYS A 140 -12.30 10.23 6.47
N ASN A 141 -12.99 11.14 5.78
CA ASN A 141 -14.45 11.33 5.92
C ASN A 141 -15.24 10.84 4.70
N SER A 142 -14.58 10.24 3.72
CA SER A 142 -15.17 9.65 2.51
C SER A 142 -15.99 8.39 2.83
N ASP A 143 -16.95 7.99 1.98
CA ASP A 143 -17.80 6.82 2.26
C ASP A 143 -17.00 5.51 2.28
N ARG A 144 -16.16 5.27 1.28
CA ARG A 144 -15.44 4.01 1.11
C ARG A 144 -14.01 4.10 1.65
N ALA A 145 -13.29 5.20 1.41
CA ALA A 145 -11.89 5.30 1.83
C ALA A 145 -11.72 5.44 3.35
N GLN A 146 -12.72 5.94 4.08
CA GLN A 146 -12.68 5.94 5.55
C GLN A 146 -12.57 4.51 6.13
N LYS A 147 -13.06 3.50 5.40
CA LYS A 147 -13.12 2.09 5.80
C LYS A 147 -11.86 1.31 5.39
N ALA A 148 -10.95 1.91 4.61
CA ALA A 148 -9.71 1.28 4.18
C ALA A 148 -8.74 1.11 5.36
N SER A 149 -8.01 0.00 5.42
CA SER A 149 -6.89 -0.15 6.36
C SER A 149 -5.78 0.85 6.00
N ARG A 150 -5.20 1.54 6.98
CA ARG A 150 -4.12 2.52 6.75
C ARG A 150 -2.89 2.18 7.58
N MET A 151 -1.80 1.85 6.91
CA MET A 151 -0.50 1.52 7.50
C MET A 151 0.54 2.55 7.05
N ALA A 152 1.47 2.92 7.92
CA ALA A 152 2.52 3.88 7.59
C ALA A 152 3.90 3.39 8.03
N MET A 153 4.91 3.73 7.24
CA MET A 153 6.33 3.61 7.59
C MET A 153 7.01 4.99 7.50
N ALA A 154 7.67 5.37 8.58
CA ALA A 154 8.55 6.51 8.70
C ALA A 154 9.93 6.18 8.11
N ILE A 155 10.38 6.99 7.16
CA ILE A 155 11.72 6.91 6.58
C ILE A 155 12.63 7.98 7.20
N GLY A 156 13.76 7.55 7.76
CA GLY A 156 14.80 8.45 8.25
C GLY A 156 14.56 8.99 9.66
N ALA A 157 15.64 9.43 10.31
CA ALA A 157 15.61 9.84 11.72
C ALA A 157 14.81 11.13 11.98
N GLY A 158 14.64 11.98 10.97
CA GLY A 158 13.92 13.25 11.06
C GLY A 158 12.43 13.16 10.74
N ALA A 159 11.88 11.95 10.60
CA ALA A 159 10.52 11.78 10.13
C ALA A 159 9.46 12.37 11.08
N ASP A 160 8.43 13.02 10.53
CA ASP A 160 7.27 13.48 11.27
C ASP A 160 6.32 12.32 11.57
N LYS A 161 6.59 11.65 12.68
CA LYS A 161 5.78 10.54 13.18
C LYS A 161 4.36 10.96 13.58
N ASN A 162 4.12 12.23 13.93
CA ASN A 162 2.78 12.69 14.29
C ASN A 162 1.88 12.70 13.06
N MET A 163 2.39 13.19 11.93
CA MET A 163 1.69 13.15 10.65
C MET A 163 1.41 11.69 10.23
N LEU A 164 2.43 10.83 10.25
CA LEU A 164 2.29 9.42 9.87
C LEU A 164 1.33 8.65 10.80
N LYS A 165 1.35 8.93 12.10
CA LYS A 165 0.41 8.36 13.06
C LYS A 165 -1.01 8.87 12.83
N ALA A 166 -1.17 10.15 12.47
CA ALA A 166 -2.48 10.70 12.11
C ALA A 166 -3.06 10.03 10.86
N PHE A 167 -2.22 9.66 9.87
CA PHE A 167 -2.62 8.94 8.67
C PHE A 167 -3.23 7.56 8.98
N MET A 168 -2.69 6.85 9.96
CA MET A 168 -3.18 5.54 10.39
C MET A 168 -4.62 5.60 10.92
N ASN A 169 -5.27 4.45 11.04
CA ASN A 169 -6.61 4.35 11.61
C ASN A 169 -6.79 3.23 12.63
N ASP A 170 -5.66 2.68 13.11
CA ASP A 170 -5.59 1.68 14.18
C ASP A 170 -6.47 0.42 13.94
N LEU A 171 -6.84 0.16 12.69
CA LEU A 171 -7.64 -1.02 12.34
C LEU A 171 -6.81 -2.30 12.27
N GLU A 172 -5.55 -2.17 11.87
CA GLU A 172 -4.65 -3.28 11.55
C GLU A 172 -3.29 -3.05 12.21
N ALA A 173 -2.68 -1.89 11.98
CA ALA A 173 -1.47 -1.47 12.66
C ALA A 173 -1.79 -0.42 13.72
N THR A 174 -1.21 -0.53 14.91
CA THR A 174 -1.37 0.46 16.00
C THR A 174 -0.15 1.37 16.18
N GLU A 175 0.96 1.10 15.51
CA GLU A 175 2.19 1.90 15.61
C GLU A 175 2.75 2.20 14.21
N VAL A 176 3.39 3.35 14.06
CA VAL A 176 4.11 3.70 12.82
C VAL A 176 5.36 2.84 12.74
N PHE A 177 5.60 2.18 11.62
CA PHE A 177 6.83 1.43 11.42
C PHE A 177 7.99 2.40 11.17
N GLU A 178 9.19 2.11 11.68
CA GLU A 178 10.33 3.01 11.50
C GLU A 178 11.43 2.30 10.72
N ALA A 179 11.96 2.98 9.70
CA ALA A 179 13.12 2.52 8.96
C ALA A 179 14.31 3.44 9.18
N HIS A 180 15.40 2.84 9.65
CA HIS A 180 16.70 3.49 9.81
C HIS A 180 17.72 2.99 8.79
N ASN A 181 17.41 1.90 8.10
CA ASN A 181 18.17 1.29 7.04
C ASN A 181 17.26 0.50 6.08
N ALA A 182 17.85 -0.03 5.01
CA ALA A 182 17.14 -0.81 4.00
C ALA A 182 16.40 -2.04 4.55
N LYS A 183 16.95 -2.73 5.56
CA LYS A 183 16.37 -3.96 6.13
C LYS A 183 14.96 -3.72 6.67
N GLU A 184 14.74 -2.58 7.33
CA GLU A 184 13.42 -2.25 7.88
C GLU A 184 12.39 -1.97 6.78
N ILE A 185 12.78 -1.37 5.65
CA ILE A 185 11.90 -1.16 4.50
C ILE A 185 11.41 -2.51 3.95
N HIS A 186 12.33 -3.46 3.74
CA HIS A 186 11.96 -4.81 3.32
C HIS A 186 11.07 -5.52 4.34
N ARG A 187 11.40 -5.42 5.64
CA ARG A 187 10.59 -6.01 6.72
C ARG A 187 9.18 -5.45 6.70
N PHE A 188 9.01 -4.14 6.55
CA PHE A 188 7.71 -3.50 6.47
C PHE A 188 6.86 -4.07 5.33
N PHE A 189 7.39 -4.18 4.11
CA PHE A 189 6.66 -4.76 2.98
C PHE A 189 6.34 -6.25 3.15
N ARG A 190 7.19 -7.02 3.85
CA ARG A 190 6.84 -8.39 4.25
C ARG A 190 5.63 -8.41 5.17
N VAL A 191 5.57 -7.49 6.14
CA VAL A 191 4.41 -7.37 7.05
C VAL A 191 3.13 -7.06 6.28
N VAL A 192 3.19 -6.09 5.37
CA VAL A 192 2.06 -5.74 4.51
C VAL A 192 1.63 -6.95 3.67
N SER A 193 2.59 -7.70 3.11
CA SER A 193 2.29 -8.92 2.34
C SER A 193 1.56 -9.96 3.19
N MET A 194 2.07 -10.26 4.40
CA MET A 194 1.45 -11.24 5.31
C MET A 194 0.03 -10.83 5.72
N SER A 195 -0.17 -9.54 6.01
CA SER A 195 -1.49 -8.96 6.31
C SER A 195 -2.46 -9.17 5.14
N VAL A 196 -2.04 -8.79 3.93
CA VAL A 196 -2.87 -8.91 2.71
C VAL A 196 -3.15 -10.39 2.40
N SER A 197 -2.14 -11.27 2.46
CA SER A 197 -2.28 -12.71 2.26
C SER A 197 -3.26 -13.33 3.27
N SER A 198 -3.10 -13.03 4.56
CA SER A 198 -4.01 -13.50 5.62
C SER A 198 -5.46 -13.09 5.36
N ARG A 199 -5.67 -11.84 4.94
CA ARG A 199 -6.99 -11.35 4.56
C ARG A 199 -7.53 -12.02 3.30
N SER A 200 -6.68 -12.31 2.32
CA SER A 200 -7.07 -12.98 1.08
C SER A 200 -7.56 -14.41 1.29
N GLN A 201 -7.02 -15.10 2.30
CA GLN A 201 -7.35 -16.49 2.66
C GLN A 201 -8.46 -16.60 3.72
N SER A 202 -8.83 -15.49 4.37
CA SER A 202 -9.80 -15.48 5.45
C SER A 202 -11.24 -15.67 4.97
N ASN A 203 -12.07 -16.34 5.77
CA ASN A 203 -13.52 -16.36 5.57
C ASN A 203 -14.18 -15.01 5.93
N THR A 204 -13.46 -14.11 6.61
CA THR A 204 -13.89 -12.76 6.95
C THR A 204 -12.86 -11.68 6.53
N PRO A 205 -12.53 -11.49 5.23
CA PRO A 205 -11.44 -10.60 4.77
C PRO A 205 -11.54 -9.12 5.14
N ASN A 206 -12.73 -8.68 5.57
CA ASN A 206 -13.01 -7.32 6.04
C ASN A 206 -12.92 -7.15 7.56
N GLN A 207 -12.69 -8.24 8.29
CA GLN A 207 -12.27 -8.27 9.68
C GLN A 207 -10.75 -8.26 9.66
N LEU A 208 -10.18 -7.08 9.93
CA LEU A 208 -8.75 -6.84 9.78
C LEU A 208 -8.01 -7.49 10.97
N PRO A 209 -6.98 -8.31 10.72
CA PRO A 209 -6.15 -8.83 11.78
C PRO A 209 -5.33 -7.68 12.39
N THR A 210 -5.09 -7.72 13.69
CA THR A 210 -4.11 -6.81 14.31
C THR A 210 -2.71 -7.31 14.00
N VAL A 211 -1.88 -6.41 13.49
CA VAL A 211 -0.47 -6.62 13.16
C VAL A 211 0.36 -6.06 14.30
N ASP A 212 1.07 -6.94 14.98
CA ASP A 212 2.03 -6.59 16.04
C ASP A 212 3.46 -6.68 15.48
N PHE A 213 4.02 -5.54 15.12
CA PHE A 213 5.32 -5.46 14.47
C PHE A 213 6.48 -6.01 15.32
N SER A 214 6.39 -5.93 16.65
CA SER A 214 7.46 -6.40 17.54
C SER A 214 7.51 -7.92 17.67
N LYS A 215 6.46 -8.62 17.22
CA LYS A 215 6.36 -10.09 17.27
C LYS A 215 6.76 -10.77 15.96
N LEU A 216 7.11 -10.00 14.94
CA LEU A 216 7.50 -10.56 13.65
C LEU A 216 8.95 -11.02 13.70
N PRO A 217 9.27 -12.23 13.22
CA PRO A 217 10.64 -12.75 13.21
C PRO A 217 11.60 -11.78 12.48
N ASP A 218 12.81 -11.64 13.01
CA ASP A 218 13.88 -10.82 12.39
C ASP A 218 14.56 -11.52 11.19
N ASP A 219 14.25 -12.81 10.98
CA ASP A 219 14.90 -13.71 10.04
C ASP A 219 13.95 -14.18 8.91
N GLU A 220 14.56 -14.53 7.79
CA GLU A 220 13.92 -15.12 6.61
C GLU A 220 13.15 -16.40 6.97
N LEU A 221 11.85 -16.26 7.23
CA LEU A 221 10.93 -17.38 7.07
C LEU A 221 10.90 -17.73 5.58
N ASP A 222 11.50 -18.86 5.25
CA ASP A 222 11.37 -19.53 3.97
C ASP A 222 9.87 -19.68 3.68
N LEU A 223 9.41 -19.13 2.56
CA LEU A 223 7.99 -19.17 2.15
C LEU A 223 7.53 -20.60 1.79
N SER A 224 8.33 -21.63 2.10
CA SER A 224 8.00 -23.04 1.98
C SER A 224 7.15 -23.59 3.13
N ASP A 225 6.99 -22.84 4.23
CA ASP A 225 6.36 -23.35 5.46
C ASP A 225 4.90 -22.89 5.69
N PHE A 226 4.23 -22.34 4.66
CA PHE A 226 2.79 -22.06 4.68
C PHE A 226 2.08 -22.60 3.43
#